data_AF-A0A2H3DMR6-F1
#
_entry.id   AF-A0A2H3DMR6-F1
#
_cell.length_a   1.000
_cell.length_b   1.000
_cell.length_c   1.000
_cell.angle_alpha   90.00
_cell.angle_beta   90.00
_cell.angle_gamma   90.00
#
_symmetry.space_group_name_H-M   'P 1'
#
loop_
_entity.id
_entity.type
_entity.pdbx_description
1 polymer ?
#
loop_
_entity_poly.entity_id
_entity_poly.type
_entity_poly.pdbx_seq_one_letter_code
_entity_poly.pdbx_strand_id
1 'polypeptide(L)'
;LGLSNWVIQDDLNRFFCGATTSSENPLLQIKLNVCENYTAIGVSWHHALGDATSLLRFMHTLSQLYQGLQPSYPAPSFRKHIFASPATDILQRFGP
;
A
#
# COMPACT_ATOMS: atom_id res chain seq x y z
N LEU A 1 -10.99 4.42 -28.85
CA LEU A 1 -10.45 5.51 -27.99
C LEU A 1 -11.50 5.72 -26.89
N GLY A 2 -11.45 5.14 -25.70
CA GLY A 2 -10.32 4.87 -24.83
C GLY A 2 -10.53 5.63 -23.52
N LEU A 3 -11.57 5.28 -22.75
CA LEU A 3 -11.75 5.76 -21.38
C LEU A 3 -11.67 4.56 -20.44
N SER A 4 -10.47 4.00 -20.37
CA SER A 4 -10.09 3.05 -19.33
C SER A 4 -9.89 3.83 -18.03
N ASN A 5 -10.98 4.16 -17.36
CA ASN A 5 -10.96 4.63 -15.98
C ASN A 5 -10.73 3.39 -15.09
N TRP A 6 -9.47 3.08 -14.83
CA TRP A 6 -9.03 1.99 -13.95
C TRP A 6 -9.31 2.28 -12.46
N VAL A 7 -9.94 3.41 -12.15
CA VAL A 7 -10.21 3.85 -10.79
C VAL A 7 -11.68 3.54 -10.47
N ILE A 8 -11.89 2.54 -9.62
CA ILE A 8 -13.21 2.30 -9.03
C ILE A 8 -13.41 3.34 -7.92
N GLN A 9 -14.19 4.37 -8.22
CA GLN A 9 -14.59 5.46 -7.31
C GLN A 9 -16.00 5.20 -6.75
N ASP A 10 -16.27 3.97 -6.32
CA ASP A 10 -17.56 3.60 -5.71
C ASP A 10 -17.49 3.76 -4.17
N ASP A 11 -18.64 3.83 -3.50
CA ASP A 11 -18.71 3.83 -2.05
C ASP A 11 -18.31 2.45 -1.51
N LEU A 12 -17.07 2.35 -1.04
CA LEU A 12 -16.49 1.13 -0.52
C LEU A 12 -16.85 0.88 0.95
N ASN A 13 -17.62 1.76 1.61
CA ASN A 13 -17.98 1.61 3.03
C ASN A 13 -18.67 0.27 3.32
N ARG A 14 -19.44 -0.26 2.36
CA ARG A 14 -20.07 -1.59 2.46
C ARG A 14 -19.08 -2.76 2.58
N PHE A 15 -17.81 -2.57 2.19
CA PHE A 15 -16.80 -3.62 2.26
C PHE A 15 -16.01 -3.62 3.57
N PHE A 16 -16.04 -2.51 4.32
CA PHE A 16 -15.38 -2.41 5.61
C PHE A 16 -16.32 -2.89 6.72
N CYS A 17 -15.84 -3.81 7.56
CA CYS A 17 -16.55 -4.20 8.77
C CYS A 17 -16.30 -3.10 9.83
N GLY A 18 -17.35 -2.59 10.47
CA GLY A 18 -17.32 -1.41 11.34
C GLY A 18 -16.17 -1.44 12.36
N ALA A 19 -15.26 -0.50 12.21
CA ALA A 19 -14.08 -0.32 13.06
C ALA A 19 -14.42 0.59 14.25
N THR A 20 -14.46 0.04 15.46
CA THR A 20 -14.53 0.77 16.73
C THR A 20 -13.15 1.32 17.09
N THR A 21 -13.07 2.62 17.46
CA THR A 21 -11.96 3.38 18.10
C THR A 21 -10.49 3.09 17.70
N SER A 22 -9.73 4.14 17.39
CA SER A 22 -8.46 4.10 16.66
C SER A 22 -7.27 3.33 17.27
N SER A 23 -7.34 2.83 18.50
CA SER A 23 -6.25 2.04 19.11
C SER A 23 -6.31 0.55 18.79
N GLU A 24 -7.45 0.03 18.34
CA GLU A 24 -7.66 -1.42 18.11
C GLU A 24 -7.81 -1.80 16.63
N ASN A 25 -7.71 -0.84 15.71
CA ASN A 25 -7.91 -1.10 14.29
C ASN A 25 -6.61 -1.56 13.61
N PRO A 26 -6.58 -2.76 13.01
CA PRO A 26 -5.40 -3.25 12.32
C PRO A 26 -5.06 -2.38 11.11
N LEU A 27 -3.78 -2.07 10.94
CA LEU A 27 -3.28 -1.18 9.88
C LEU A 27 -3.38 -1.79 8.47
N LEU A 28 -3.51 -3.12 8.39
CA LEU A 28 -3.74 -3.89 7.18
C LEU A 28 -4.94 -4.80 7.42
N GLN A 29 -5.93 -4.73 6.55
CA GLN A 29 -7.06 -5.67 6.54
C GLN A 29 -7.18 -6.28 5.15
N ILE A 30 -7.41 -7.59 5.09
CA ILE A 30 -7.61 -8.33 3.85
C ILE A 30 -8.99 -8.99 3.92
N LYS A 31 -9.79 -8.79 2.88
CA LYS A 31 -11.08 -9.44 2.69
C LYS A 31 -11.03 -10.29 1.43
N LEU A 32 -11.39 -11.56 1.56
CA LEU A 32 -11.57 -12.46 0.43
C LEU A 32 -13.06 -12.62 0.15
N ASN A 33 -13.48 -12.31 -1.07
CA ASN A 33 -14.81 -12.62 -1.55
C ASN A 33 -14.67 -13.72 -2.61
N VAL A 34 -15.05 -14.94 -2.24
CA VAL A 34 -15.07 -16.08 -3.16
C VAL A 34 -16.43 -16.11 -3.83
N CYS A 35 -16.45 -15.90 -5.14
CA CYS A 35 -17.62 -16.02 -5.99
C CYS A 35 -17.49 -17.27 -6.87
N GLU A 36 -18.56 -17.65 -7.55
CA GLU A 36 -18.61 -18.89 -8.34
C GLU A 36 -17.50 -18.96 -9.40
N ASN A 37 -17.20 -17.86 -10.08
CA ASN A 37 -16.26 -17.82 -11.21
C ASN A 37 -14.99 -17.00 -10.94
N TYR A 38 -14.91 -16.31 -9.80
CA TYR A 38 -13.76 -15.46 -9.48
C TYR A 38 -13.61 -15.29 -7.98
N THR A 39 -12.39 -15.01 -7.54
CA THR A 39 -12.12 -14.54 -6.19
C THR A 39 -11.66 -13.09 -6.25
N ALA A 40 -12.34 -12.22 -5.50
CA ALA A 40 -11.93 -10.83 -5.34
C ALA A 40 -11.23 -10.65 -3.99
N ILE A 41 -10.09 -9.97 -4.01
CA ILE A 41 -9.32 -9.61 -2.82
C ILE A 41 -9.49 -8.10 -2.60
N GLY A 42 -10.09 -7.73 -1.47
CA GLY A 42 -10.13 -6.37 -0.98
C GLY A 42 -9.01 -6.14 0.03
N VAL A 43 -8.28 -5.03 -0.11
CA VAL A 43 -7.20 -4.65 0.81
C VAL A 43 -7.45 -3.25 1.35
N SER A 44 -7.53 -3.15 2.69
CA SER A 44 -7.47 -1.88 3.40
C SER A 44 -6.04 -1.63 3.85
N TRP A 45 -5.50 -0.46 3.52
CA TRP A 45 -4.12 -0.11 3.80
C TRP A 45 -4.06 1.25 4.50
N HIS A 46 -3.58 1.25 5.74
CA HIS A 46 -3.37 2.49 6.48
C HIS A 46 -2.07 3.17 6.01
N HIS A 47 -2.12 4.47 5.69
CA HIS A 47 -0.97 5.23 5.15
C HIS A 47 0.26 5.29 6.08
N ALA A 48 0.10 4.99 7.38
CA ALA A 48 1.25 4.83 8.29
C ALA A 48 2.16 3.64 7.93
N LEU A 49 1.65 2.62 7.24
CA LEU A 49 2.45 1.50 6.71
C LEU A 49 3.28 1.91 5.49
N GLY A 50 2.87 2.96 4.80
CA GLY A 50 3.55 3.48 3.62
C GLY A 50 2.59 4.10 2.60
N ASP A 51 3.18 4.61 1.54
CA ASP A 51 2.49 5.23 0.42
C ASP A 51 2.00 4.19 -0.61
N ALA A 52 1.52 4.67 -1.75
CA ALA A 52 1.08 3.83 -2.87
C ALA A 52 2.20 2.93 -3.42
N THR A 53 3.47 3.35 -3.33
CA THR A 53 4.61 2.54 -3.77
C THR A 53 4.80 1.35 -2.84
N SER A 54 4.71 1.56 -1.52
CA SER A 54 4.76 0.47 -0.55
C SER A 54 3.59 -0.51 -0.75
N LEU A 55 2.37 -0.01 -0.97
CA LEU A 55 1.21 -0.84 -1.25
C LEU A 55 1.37 -1.65 -2.55
N LEU A 56 1.87 -1.03 -3.63
CA LEU A 56 2.14 -1.73 -4.89
C LEU A 56 3.12 -2.90 -4.68
N ARG A 57 4.23 -2.66 -3.97
CA ARG A 57 5.24 -3.70 -3.68
C ARG A 57 4.65 -4.81 -2.83
N PHE A 58 3.83 -4.47 -1.84
CA PHE A 58 3.10 -5.45 -1.02
C PHE A 58 2.21 -6.35 -1.89
N MET A 59 1.37 -5.76 -2.75
CA MET A 59 0.45 -6.51 -3.62
C MET A 59 1.19 -7.38 -4.64
N HIS A 60 2.30 -6.88 -5.19
CA HIS A 60 3.13 -7.65 -6.11
C HIS A 60 3.77 -8.85 -5.41
N THR A 61 4.37 -8.65 -4.24
CA THR A 61 4.94 -9.75 -3.43
C THR A 61 3.88 -10.77 -3.05
N LEU A 62 2.68 -10.34 -2.64
CA LEU A 62 1.56 -11.25 -2.34
C LEU A 62 1.19 -12.11 -3.55
N SER A 63 1.11 -11.51 -4.75
CA SER A 63 0.83 -12.22 -5.99
C SER A 63 1.91 -13.25 -6.35
N GLN A 64 3.19 -12.90 -6.15
CA GLN A 64 4.32 -13.81 -6.40
C GLN A 64 4.30 -15.00 -5.46
N LEU A 65 4.07 -14.77 -4.17
CA LEU A 65 4.00 -15.84 -3.17
C LEU A 65 2.85 -16.81 -3.47
N TYR A 66 1.70 -16.30 -3.93
CA TYR A 66 0.57 -17.15 -4.33
C TYR A 66 0.91 -18.06 -5.54
N GLN A 67 1.81 -17.61 -6.41
CA GLN A 67 2.29 -18.38 -7.57
C GLN A 67 3.48 -19.30 -7.23
N GLY A 68 3.92 -19.35 -5.97
CA GLY A 68 5.13 -20.10 -5.56
C GLY A 68 6.44 -19.46 -6.05
N LEU A 69 6.41 -18.19 -6.45
CA LEU A 69 7.57 -17.43 -6.88
C LEU A 69 8.26 -16.73 -5.70
N GLN A 70 9.54 -16.39 -5.89
CA GLN A 70 10.28 -15.59 -4.92
C GLN A 70 9.93 -14.09 -5.06
N PRO A 71 9.88 -13.33 -3.94
CA PRO A 71 9.66 -11.89 -3.99
C PRO A 71 10.73 -11.16 -4.81
N SER A 72 10.31 -10.30 -5.74
CA SER A 72 11.24 -9.46 -6.53
C SER A 72 11.74 -8.23 -5.77
N TYR A 73 10.98 -7.76 -4.78
CA TYR A 73 11.35 -6.61 -3.98
C TYR A 73 12.05 -7.05 -2.69
N PRO A 74 13.00 -6.26 -2.17
CA PRO A 74 13.60 -6.54 -0.88
C PRO A 74 12.56 -6.45 0.23
N ALA A 75 12.80 -7.16 1.34
CA ALA A 75 11.96 -7.08 2.52
C ALA A 75 11.88 -5.62 3.03
N PRO A 76 10.67 -5.12 3.34
CA PRO A 76 10.53 -3.76 3.85
C PRO A 76 11.20 -3.63 5.23
N SER A 77 11.69 -2.43 5.52
CA SER A 77 12.24 -2.09 6.83
C SER A 77 11.62 -0.81 7.36
N PHE A 78 11.25 -0.80 8.64
CA PHE A 78 10.85 0.42 9.35
C PHE A 78 12.04 1.28 9.78
N ARG A 79 13.27 0.91 9.42
CA ARG A 79 14.44 1.72 9.69
C ARG A 79 14.31 3.05 8.96
N LYS A 80 14.35 4.13 9.72
CA LYS A 80 14.37 5.49 9.17
C LYS A 80 15.60 5.63 8.27
N HIS A 81 15.37 6.08 7.04
CA HIS A 81 16.47 6.44 6.16
C HIS A 81 17.16 7.69 6.72
N ILE A 82 18.46 7.59 6.97
CA ILE A 82 19.28 8.72 7.39
C ILE A 82 19.80 9.35 6.10
N PHE A 83 19.19 10.46 5.71
CA PHE A 83 19.73 11.28 4.63
C PHE A 83 20.97 12.00 5.14
N ALA A 84 22.00 12.07 4.30
CA ALA A 84 23.13 12.94 4.58
C ALA A 84 22.65 14.40 4.68
N SER A 85 23.33 15.19 5.51
CA SER A 85 23.09 16.63 5.52
C SER A 85 23.25 17.17 4.09
N PRO A 86 22.37 18.09 3.64
CA PRO A 86 22.51 18.72 2.34
C PRO A 86 23.88 19.37 2.21
N ALA A 87 24.46 19.35 1.00
CA ALA A 87 25.72 20.01 0.73
C ALA A 87 25.61 21.53 0.97
N THR A 88 26.72 22.15 1.39
CA THR A 88 26.74 23.55 1.82
C THR A 88 26.29 24.51 0.73
N ASP A 89 26.57 24.20 -0.54
CA ASP A 89 26.15 24.96 -1.71
C ASP A 89 24.62 24.92 -1.92
N ILE A 90 23.98 23.77 -1.67
CA ILE A 90 22.51 23.64 -1.69
C ILE A 90 21.89 24.49 -0.57
N LEU A 91 22.46 24.45 0.63
CA LEU A 91 21.98 25.26 1.76
C LEU A 91 22.14 26.76 1.50
N GLN A 92 23.22 27.20 0.85
CA GLN A 92 23.40 28.60 0.48
C GLN A 92 22.42 29.06 -0.60
N ARG A 93 22.03 28.17 -1.51
CA ARG A 93 21.17 28.52 -2.65
C ARG A 93 19.68 28.46 -2.33
N PHE A 94 19.26 27.57 -1.44
CA PHE A 94 17.85 27.28 -1.16
C PHE A 94 17.49 27.32 0.34
N GLY A 95 18.45 27.67 1.21
CA GLY A 95 18.18 27.90 2.62
C GLY A 95 17.32 29.17 2.82
N PRO A 96 16.56 29.23 3.93
CA PRO A 96 15.74 30.39 4.30
C PRO A 96 16.56 31.63 4.66
#